data_AF-A0A226D7E2-F1
#
_entry.id   AF-A0A226D7E2-F1
#
_cell.length_a   1.000
_cell.length_b   1.000
_cell.length_c   1.000
_cell.angle_alpha   90.00
_cell.angle_beta   90.00
_cell.angle_gamma   90.00
#
_symmetry.space_group_name_H-M   'P 1'
#
loop_
_entity.id
_entity.type
_entity.pdbx_description
1 polymer ?
#
loop_
_entity_poly.entity_id
_entity_poly.type
_entity_poly.pdbx_seq_one_letter_code
_entity_poly.pdbx_strand_id
1 'polypeptide(L)'
;MSITRKTIVYAFSQYVKMLNLLPSKSPMTWDMAKSQLQWDSYKTSKNRRSILLWHLNYVITVHIVYSSAIVYFILEQLYGWGPKRELLNMIFPSLLAVLHCYGCSMHVMTVFYGQDAVNGWNKILRIEAELVTVATSREKFCTLSRTWHTGVNDGWFVGFYFCEFCNGPIFRGGSVRGFSFFPSVSFLVALIVNLTLPPAHKQYEASMELSRRSVGALSPRGRGKYLRRKIRAVRPHRLCVGVNGNNIFCLNRETKVEYFQNAIYYTITLLLSVPH
;
A
#
# COMPACT_ATOMS: atom_id res chain seq x y z
N MET A 1 -4.43 -29.10 2.30
CA MET A 1 -4.73 -27.65 2.08
C MET A 1 -3.53 -26.87 2.60
N SER A 2 -2.90 -26.04 1.75
CA SER A 2 -1.71 -25.25 2.08
C SER A 2 -1.97 -24.32 3.28
N ILE A 3 -0.94 -24.03 4.07
CA ILE A 3 -1.03 -23.07 5.19
C ILE A 3 -1.44 -21.69 4.65
N THR A 4 -0.85 -21.27 3.54
CA THR A 4 -1.18 -20.02 2.84
C THR A 4 -2.66 -19.90 2.51
N ARG A 5 -3.26 -20.93 1.89
CA ARG A 5 -4.70 -20.92 1.57
C ARG A 5 -5.57 -20.84 2.82
N LYS A 6 -5.22 -21.54 3.91
CA LYS A 6 -5.97 -21.44 5.17
C LYS A 6 -5.94 -20.03 5.73
N THR A 7 -4.77 -19.37 5.70
CA THR A 7 -4.62 -17.99 6.16
C THR A 7 -5.42 -17.01 5.31
N ILE A 8 -5.38 -17.16 3.99
CA ILE A 8 -6.14 -16.32 3.05
C ILE A 8 -7.64 -16.49 3.26
N VAL A 9 -8.14 -17.74 3.26
CA VAL A 9 -9.57 -18.03 3.47
C VAL A 9 -10.02 -17.48 4.83
N TYR A 10 -9.24 -17.69 5.89
CA TYR A 10 -9.54 -17.16 7.21
C TYR A 10 -9.62 -15.63 7.21
N ALA A 11 -8.67 -14.94 6.58
CA ALA A 11 -8.67 -13.49 6.48
C ALA A 11 -9.94 -12.99 5.77
N PHE A 12 -10.27 -13.53 4.59
CA PHE A 12 -11.50 -13.18 3.88
C PHE A 12 -12.75 -13.45 4.71
N SER A 13 -12.81 -14.58 5.41
CA SER A 13 -13.91 -14.91 6.31
C SER A 13 -14.10 -13.89 7.43
N GLN A 14 -13.01 -13.39 8.03
CA GLN A 14 -13.09 -12.35 9.06
C GLN A 14 -13.55 -11.02 8.47
N TYR A 15 -13.03 -10.63 7.31
CA TYR A 15 -13.45 -9.40 6.63
C TYR A 15 -14.93 -9.41 6.26
N VAL A 16 -15.46 -10.53 5.76
CA VAL A 16 -16.89 -10.67 5.46
C VAL A 16 -17.75 -10.45 6.70
N LYS A 17 -17.35 -11.01 7.85
CA LYS A 17 -18.09 -10.82 9.11
C LYS A 17 -18.13 -9.36 9.53
N MET A 18 -17.02 -8.64 9.40
CA MET A 18 -16.96 -7.21 9.70
C MET A 18 -17.78 -6.39 8.71
N LEU A 19 -17.70 -6.70 7.41
CA LEU A 19 -18.40 -5.96 6.36
C LEU A 19 -19.91 -6.21 6.34
N ASN A 20 -20.37 -7.37 6.84
CA ASN A 20 -21.80 -7.66 6.99
C ASN A 20 -22.51 -6.76 8.01
N LEU A 21 -21.76 -6.02 8.84
CA LEU A 21 -22.32 -5.01 9.73
C LEU A 21 -22.71 -3.72 8.98
N LEU A 22 -22.22 -3.53 7.76
CA LEU A 22 -22.53 -2.36 6.95
C LEU A 22 -23.81 -2.60 6.13
N PRO A 23 -24.68 -1.57 5.99
CA PRO A 23 -25.93 -1.69 5.24
C PRO A 23 -25.71 -1.87 3.72
N SER A 24 -24.52 -1.57 3.21
CA SER A 24 -24.17 -1.69 1.80
C SER A 24 -23.39 -2.98 1.51
N LYS A 25 -23.86 -3.79 0.57
CA LYS A 25 -23.20 -5.01 0.11
C LYS A 25 -22.31 -4.70 -1.10
N SER A 26 -21.02 -5.06 -0.99
CA SER A 26 -20.08 -5.00 -2.11
C SER A 26 -20.54 -5.90 -3.26
N PRO A 27 -20.36 -5.52 -4.54
CA PRO A 27 -20.68 -6.39 -5.68
C PRO A 27 -19.77 -7.63 -5.73
N MET A 28 -18.57 -7.54 -5.16
CA MET A 28 -17.68 -8.68 -4.94
C MET A 28 -17.85 -9.18 -3.52
N THR A 29 -18.34 -10.40 -3.35
CA THR A 29 -18.52 -11.04 -2.05
C THR A 29 -17.81 -12.37 -1.97
N TRP A 30 -17.39 -12.76 -0.77
CA TRP A 30 -16.76 -14.06 -0.54
C TRP A 30 -17.80 -15.06 -0.06
N ASP A 31 -17.98 -16.14 -0.83
CA ASP A 31 -18.85 -17.25 -0.45
C ASP A 31 -18.08 -18.20 0.47
N MET A 32 -18.46 -18.20 1.75
CA MET A 32 -17.89 -19.04 2.79
C MET A 32 -18.05 -20.53 2.50
N ALA A 33 -19.18 -20.95 1.91
CA ALA A 33 -19.47 -22.35 1.65
C ALA A 33 -18.61 -22.91 0.51
N LYS A 34 -18.40 -22.10 -0.52
CA LYS A 34 -17.60 -22.49 -1.70
C LYS A 34 -16.13 -22.11 -1.57
N SER A 35 -15.77 -21.27 -0.59
CA SER A 35 -14.43 -20.66 -0.48
C SER A 35 -13.99 -20.02 -1.80
N GLN A 36 -14.89 -19.25 -2.40
CA GLN A 36 -14.73 -18.61 -3.71
C GLN A 36 -15.29 -17.19 -3.68
N LEU A 37 -14.73 -16.31 -4.49
CA LEU A 37 -15.33 -15.00 -4.73
C LEU A 37 -16.55 -15.15 -5.63
N GLN A 38 -17.60 -14.40 -5.36
CA GLN A 38 -18.80 -14.29 -6.14
C GLN A 38 -19.00 -12.85 -6.59
N TRP A 39 -19.36 -12.71 -7.86
CA TRP A 39 -19.72 -11.44 -8.46
C TRP A 39 -21.23 -11.34 -8.56
N ASP A 40 -21.81 -10.41 -7.79
CA ASP A 40 -23.21 -10.06 -7.90
C ASP A 40 -23.36 -8.95 -8.97
N SER A 41 -23.76 -9.33 -10.17
CA SER A 41 -24.00 -8.34 -11.24
C SER A 41 -25.22 -7.47 -10.93
N TYR A 42 -25.10 -6.17 -11.18
CA TYR A 42 -26.18 -5.20 -11.03
C TYR A 42 -27.44 -5.58 -11.81
N LYS A 43 -27.28 -6.22 -12.98
CA LYS A 43 -28.40 -6.58 -13.87
C LYS A 43 -29.22 -7.75 -13.35
N THR A 44 -28.61 -8.68 -12.62
CA THR A 44 -29.22 -9.97 -12.26
C THR A 44 -29.39 -10.17 -10.76
N SER A 45 -28.72 -9.37 -9.93
CA SER A 45 -28.75 -9.54 -8.48
C SER A 45 -30.07 -9.07 -7.86
N LYS A 46 -30.66 -9.91 -7.00
CA LYS A 46 -31.76 -9.53 -6.10
C LYS A 46 -31.37 -8.35 -5.19
N ASN A 47 -30.07 -8.13 -4.98
CA ASN A 47 -29.52 -7.08 -4.12
C ASN A 47 -29.15 -5.79 -4.86
N ARG A 48 -29.77 -5.52 -6.02
CA ARG A 48 -29.49 -4.36 -6.88
C ARG A 48 -29.42 -3.03 -6.11
N ARG A 49 -30.35 -2.77 -5.18
CA ARG A 49 -30.38 -1.54 -4.38
C ARG A 49 -29.17 -1.42 -3.46
N SER A 50 -28.76 -2.51 -2.81
CA SER A 50 -27.61 -2.52 -1.90
C SER A 50 -26.28 -2.31 -2.65
N ILE A 51 -26.14 -2.89 -3.85
CA ILE A 51 -24.97 -2.69 -4.71
C ILE A 51 -24.92 -1.24 -5.22
N LEU A 52 -26.06 -0.66 -5.61
CA LEU A 52 -26.12 0.75 -6.02
C LEU A 52 -25.75 1.68 -4.86
N LEU A 53 -26.27 1.40 -3.65
CA LEU A 53 -25.90 2.13 -2.44
C LEU A 53 -24.41 1.99 -2.13
N TRP A 54 -23.79 0.83 -2.36
CA TRP A 54 -22.35 0.66 -2.21
C TRP A 54 -21.57 1.58 -3.16
N HIS A 55 -21.92 1.60 -4.45
CA HIS A 55 -21.27 2.51 -5.41
C HIS A 55 -21.52 3.98 -5.07
N LEU A 56 -22.73 4.34 -4.69
CA LEU A 56 -23.09 5.71 -4.31
C LEU A 56 -22.33 6.16 -3.06
N ASN A 57 -22.30 5.32 -2.02
CA ASN A 57 -21.55 5.57 -0.79
C ASN A 57 -20.05 5.72 -1.10
N TYR A 58 -19.51 4.86 -1.97
CA TYR A 58 -18.13 4.99 -2.42
C TYR A 58 -17.87 6.32 -3.14
N VAL A 59 -18.74 6.72 -4.08
CA VAL A 59 -18.59 8.00 -4.80
C VAL A 59 -18.70 9.19 -3.84
N ILE A 60 -19.68 9.19 -2.94
CA ILE A 60 -19.86 10.31 -1.99
C ILE A 60 -18.69 10.36 -1.01
N THR A 61 -18.41 9.25 -0.30
CA THR A 61 -17.39 9.23 0.75
C THR A 61 -15.99 9.30 0.16
N VAL A 62 -15.68 8.49 -0.84
CA VAL A 62 -14.31 8.43 -1.38
C VAL A 62 -14.07 9.55 -2.38
N HIS A 63 -14.95 9.79 -3.34
CA HIS A 63 -14.66 10.82 -4.35
C HIS A 63 -14.89 12.23 -3.83
N ILE A 64 -16.08 12.55 -3.31
CA ILE A 64 -16.42 13.95 -2.99
C ILE A 64 -15.62 14.43 -1.78
N VAL A 65 -15.64 13.69 -0.66
CA VAL A 65 -14.96 14.15 0.57
C VAL A 65 -13.44 14.25 0.36
N TYR A 66 -12.80 13.22 -0.19
CA TYR A 66 -11.33 13.29 -0.37
C TYR A 66 -10.91 14.25 -1.47
N SER A 67 -11.65 14.35 -2.59
CA SER A 67 -11.33 15.34 -3.62
C SER A 67 -11.48 16.76 -3.06
N SER A 68 -12.52 17.03 -2.27
CA SER A 68 -12.67 18.34 -1.61
C SER A 68 -11.53 18.64 -0.64
N ALA A 69 -11.04 17.64 0.11
CA ALA A 69 -9.90 17.80 1.00
C ALA A 69 -8.59 18.06 0.23
N ILE A 70 -8.37 17.39 -0.89
CA ILE A 70 -7.20 17.61 -1.77
C ILE A 70 -7.27 19.01 -2.39
N VAL A 71 -8.43 19.42 -2.92
CA VAL A 71 -8.64 20.76 -3.48
C VAL A 71 -8.41 21.83 -2.42
N TYR A 72 -8.99 21.65 -1.23
CA TYR A 72 -8.77 22.54 -0.11
C TYR A 72 -7.28 22.66 0.24
N PHE A 73 -6.57 21.53 0.32
CA PHE A 73 -5.13 21.51 0.59
C PHE A 73 -4.32 22.24 -0.49
N ILE A 74 -4.65 22.04 -1.77
CA ILE A 74 -3.99 22.74 -2.89
C ILE A 74 -4.22 24.26 -2.78
N LEU A 75 -5.45 24.69 -2.48
CA LEU A 75 -5.78 26.10 -2.29
C LEU A 75 -5.01 26.70 -1.10
N GLU A 76 -4.93 25.99 0.03
CA GLU A 76 -4.10 26.39 1.18
C GLU A 76 -2.61 26.49 0.81
N GLN A 77 -2.10 25.59 -0.05
CA GLN A 77 -0.73 25.67 -0.53
C GLN A 77 -0.50 26.91 -1.40
N LEU A 78 -1.42 27.21 -2.33
CA LEU A 78 -1.33 28.31 -3.30
C LEU A 78 -1.48 29.69 -2.67
N TYR A 79 -2.46 29.89 -1.78
CA TYR A 79 -2.76 31.20 -1.21
C TYR A 79 -1.97 31.51 0.07
N GLY A 80 -1.25 30.54 0.62
CA GLY A 80 -0.49 30.72 1.86
C GLY A 80 -1.38 30.93 3.10
N TRP A 81 -2.67 30.64 2.99
CA TRP A 81 -3.65 30.79 4.07
C TRP A 81 -3.60 29.57 4.99
N GLY A 82 -2.82 29.64 6.07
CA GLY A 82 -2.83 28.59 7.07
C GLY A 82 -1.84 28.81 8.21
N PRO A 83 -2.04 28.15 9.37
CA PRO A 83 -1.08 28.15 10.46
C PRO A 83 0.30 27.64 9.98
N LYS A 84 1.37 28.05 10.67
CA LYS A 84 2.75 27.69 10.31
C LYS A 84 2.86 26.20 9.97
N ARG A 85 3.30 25.91 8.75
CA ARG A 85 3.25 24.57 8.15
C ARG A 85 4.23 23.63 8.85
N GLU A 86 3.72 22.82 9.77
CA GLU A 86 4.46 21.65 10.26
C GLU A 86 4.54 20.59 9.15
N LEU A 87 5.68 19.88 9.07
CA LEU A 87 5.92 18.85 8.05
C LEU A 87 4.79 17.80 8.00
N LEU A 88 4.28 17.42 9.17
CA LEU A 88 3.21 16.43 9.28
C LEU A 88 1.93 16.87 8.55
N ASN A 89 1.61 18.16 8.58
CA ASN A 89 0.45 18.72 7.89
C ASN A 89 0.58 18.65 6.36
N MET A 90 1.79 18.46 5.81
CA MET A 90 1.99 18.19 4.39
C MET A 90 2.00 16.69 4.06
N ILE A 91 2.61 15.88 4.93
CA ILE A 91 2.76 14.44 4.70
C ILE A 91 1.41 13.73 4.74
N PHE A 92 0.56 14.03 5.73
CA PHE A 92 -0.72 13.36 5.89
C PHE A 92 -1.65 13.55 4.67
N PRO A 93 -1.91 14.77 4.18
CA PRO A 93 -2.72 14.98 2.98
C PRO A 93 -2.11 14.34 1.73
N SER A 94 -0.78 14.34 1.61
CA SER A 94 -0.09 13.71 0.47
C SER A 94 -0.32 12.19 0.46
N LEU A 95 -0.16 11.52 1.61
CA LEU A 95 -0.47 10.09 1.74
C LEU A 95 -1.96 9.82 1.48
N LEU A 96 -2.83 10.69 1.97
CA LEU A 96 -4.27 10.59 1.75
C LEU A 96 -4.63 10.70 0.26
N ALA A 97 -3.95 11.58 -0.48
CA ALA A 97 -4.11 11.72 -1.92
C ALA A 97 -3.68 10.45 -2.68
N VAL A 98 -2.58 9.82 -2.29
CA VAL A 98 -2.15 8.53 -2.88
C VAL A 98 -3.17 7.43 -2.62
N LEU A 99 -3.60 7.27 -1.36
CA LEU A 99 -4.61 6.28 -0.98
C LEU A 99 -5.94 6.53 -1.71
N HIS A 100 -6.32 7.80 -1.87
CA HIS A 100 -7.50 8.19 -2.61
C HIS A 100 -7.40 7.77 -4.08
N CYS A 101 -6.28 8.05 -4.74
CA CYS A 101 -6.06 7.64 -6.12
C CYS A 101 -6.12 6.11 -6.28
N TYR A 102 -5.46 5.37 -5.37
CA TYR A 102 -5.57 3.91 -5.35
C TYR A 102 -7.01 3.44 -5.17
N GLY A 103 -7.77 4.07 -4.27
CA GLY A 103 -9.19 3.79 -4.09
C GLY A 103 -10.01 3.98 -5.37
N CYS A 104 -9.94 5.16 -5.99
CA CYS A 104 -10.65 5.46 -7.23
C CYS A 104 -10.35 4.43 -8.32
N SER A 105 -9.09 4.03 -8.41
CA SER A 105 -8.60 3.04 -9.37
C SER A 105 -9.23 1.66 -9.13
N MET A 106 -9.24 1.21 -7.88
CA MET A 106 -9.88 -0.04 -7.48
C MET A 106 -11.39 0.00 -7.71
N HIS A 107 -12.05 1.13 -7.48
CA HIS A 107 -13.49 1.29 -7.75
C HIS A 107 -13.80 1.23 -9.25
N VAL A 108 -13.05 1.95 -10.08
CA VAL A 108 -13.16 1.89 -11.55
C VAL A 108 -12.93 0.46 -12.04
N MET A 109 -11.85 -0.19 -11.58
CA MET A 109 -11.58 -1.59 -11.91
C MET A 109 -12.71 -2.53 -11.49
N THR A 110 -13.28 -2.34 -10.31
CA THR A 110 -14.41 -3.14 -9.83
C THR A 110 -15.65 -2.92 -10.69
N VAL A 111 -15.95 -1.69 -11.07
CA VAL A 111 -17.13 -1.34 -11.89
C VAL A 111 -17.04 -1.96 -13.28
N PHE A 112 -15.89 -1.85 -13.95
CA PHE A 112 -15.75 -2.29 -15.34
C PHE A 112 -15.31 -3.76 -15.49
N TYR A 113 -14.46 -4.24 -14.59
CA TYR A 113 -13.78 -5.54 -14.71
C TYR A 113 -14.02 -6.46 -13.52
N GLY A 114 -14.92 -6.11 -12.60
CA GLY A 114 -15.12 -6.88 -11.36
C GLY A 114 -15.50 -8.35 -11.61
N GLN A 115 -16.27 -8.63 -12.66
CA GLN A 115 -16.64 -10.01 -13.01
C GLN A 115 -15.42 -10.83 -13.47
N ASP A 116 -14.60 -10.27 -14.34
CA ASP A 116 -13.40 -10.94 -14.86
C ASP A 116 -12.35 -11.10 -13.77
N ALA A 117 -12.21 -10.10 -12.89
CA ALA A 117 -11.34 -10.16 -11.73
C ALA A 117 -11.73 -11.30 -10.78
N VAL A 118 -13.02 -11.45 -10.47
CA VAL A 118 -13.54 -12.57 -9.66
C VAL A 118 -13.28 -13.92 -10.33
N ASN A 119 -13.53 -14.02 -11.64
CA ASN A 119 -13.29 -15.24 -12.41
C ASN A 119 -11.79 -15.60 -12.42
N GLY A 120 -10.91 -14.62 -12.61
CA GLY A 120 -9.46 -14.79 -12.57
C GLY A 120 -8.99 -15.30 -11.21
N TRP A 121 -9.45 -14.66 -10.13
CA TRP A 121 -9.13 -15.09 -8.76
C TRP A 121 -9.56 -16.52 -8.47
N ASN A 122 -10.79 -16.89 -8.85
CA ASN A 122 -11.30 -18.24 -8.64
C ASN A 122 -10.50 -19.30 -9.45
N LYS A 123 -10.03 -18.95 -10.65
CA LYS A 123 -9.13 -19.82 -11.43
C LYS A 123 -7.80 -20.02 -10.72
N ILE A 124 -7.21 -18.97 -10.14
CA ILE A 124 -5.95 -19.07 -9.37
C ILE A 124 -6.16 -20.00 -8.17
N LEU A 125 -7.25 -19.82 -7.40
CA LEU A 125 -7.57 -20.70 -6.27
C LEU A 125 -7.74 -22.17 -6.69
N ARG A 126 -8.27 -22.41 -7.88
CA ARG A 126 -8.41 -23.77 -8.44
C ARG A 126 -7.06 -24.36 -8.82
N ILE A 127 -6.22 -23.60 -9.53
CA ILE A 127 -4.86 -24.03 -9.89
C ILE A 127 -4.06 -24.33 -8.62
N GLU A 128 -4.14 -23.48 -7.59
CA GLU A 128 -3.49 -23.75 -6.30
C GLU A 128 -3.99 -25.06 -5.67
N ALA A 129 -5.31 -25.29 -5.71
CA ALA A 129 -5.88 -26.53 -5.18
C ALA A 129 -5.37 -27.77 -5.93
N GLU A 130 -5.30 -27.71 -7.26
CA GLU A 130 -4.77 -28.79 -8.12
C GLU A 130 -3.27 -29.00 -7.91
N LEU A 131 -2.48 -27.93 -7.74
CA LEU A 131 -1.05 -28.04 -7.41
C LEU A 131 -0.82 -28.69 -6.04
N VAL A 132 -1.65 -28.38 -5.04
CA VAL A 132 -1.56 -28.99 -3.70
C VAL A 132 -1.93 -30.48 -3.73
N THR A 133 -2.90 -30.90 -4.56
CA THR A 133 -3.24 -32.33 -4.69
C THR A 133 -2.15 -33.11 -5.43
N VAL A 134 -1.55 -32.52 -6.47
CA VAL A 134 -0.39 -33.11 -7.17
C VAL A 134 0.82 -33.16 -6.26
N ALA A 135 1.11 -32.08 -5.52
CA ALA A 135 2.22 -32.01 -4.58
C ALA A 135 2.08 -33.06 -3.49
N THR A 136 0.89 -33.23 -2.90
CA THR A 136 0.64 -34.28 -1.89
C THR A 136 0.68 -35.70 -2.47
N SER A 137 0.30 -35.88 -3.74
CA SER A 137 0.44 -37.17 -4.45
C SER A 137 1.90 -37.49 -4.75
N ARG A 138 2.68 -36.49 -5.16
CA ARG A 138 4.14 -36.59 -5.34
C ARG A 138 4.87 -36.68 -4.01
N GLU A 139 4.39 -36.06 -2.94
CA GLU A 139 4.95 -36.19 -1.58
C GLU A 139 4.71 -37.58 -1.02
N LYS A 140 3.62 -38.28 -1.37
CA LYS A 140 3.49 -39.72 -1.06
C LYS A 140 4.53 -40.56 -1.81
N PHE A 141 5.00 -40.08 -2.96
CA PHE A 141 6.08 -40.70 -3.74
C PHE A 141 7.48 -40.25 -3.26
N CYS A 142 7.59 -39.02 -2.76
CA CYS A 142 8.81 -38.35 -2.31
C CYS A 142 8.93 -38.26 -0.78
N THR A 143 8.07 -38.91 0.01
CA THR A 143 8.40 -39.26 1.40
C THR A 143 9.46 -40.38 1.44
N LEU A 144 9.86 -40.87 0.25
CA LEU A 144 11.12 -41.56 -0.02
C LEU A 144 12.29 -40.62 -0.40
N SER A 145 12.04 -39.33 -0.63
CA SER A 145 13.00 -38.30 -1.08
C SER A 145 12.83 -36.99 -0.29
N ARG A 146 13.20 -37.11 0.97
CA ARG A 146 13.36 -36.12 2.03
C ARG A 146 13.83 -34.71 1.55
N THR A 147 13.32 -33.67 2.23
CA THR A 147 14.01 -32.40 2.59
C THR A 147 14.58 -31.51 1.47
N TRP A 148 13.87 -30.45 1.04
CA TRP A 148 14.49 -29.24 0.48
C TRP A 148 13.65 -27.94 0.73
N HIS A 149 14.18 -27.09 1.63
CA HIS A 149 14.23 -25.60 1.60
C HIS A 149 12.98 -24.66 1.59
N THR A 150 12.68 -24.13 2.80
CA THR A 150 12.54 -22.70 3.22
C THR A 150 11.80 -21.63 2.37
N GLY A 151 10.60 -21.25 2.84
CA GLY A 151 10.16 -19.92 3.34
C GLY A 151 10.43 -18.60 2.58
N VAL A 152 9.35 -17.94 2.11
CA VAL A 152 9.32 -16.51 1.75
C VAL A 152 7.93 -15.91 2.14
N ASN A 153 7.93 -14.63 2.57
CA ASN A 153 6.79 -13.88 3.13
C ASN A 153 5.88 -13.24 2.04
N ASP A 154 4.60 -13.62 2.02
CA ASP A 154 3.61 -13.35 0.94
C ASP A 154 2.69 -12.12 1.15
N GLY A 155 3.18 -11.02 1.72
CA GLY A 155 2.32 -9.85 2.00
C GLY A 155 2.13 -8.88 0.82
N TRP A 156 3.19 -8.65 0.04
CA TRP A 156 3.24 -7.58 -0.97
C TRP A 156 3.01 -8.08 -2.41
N PHE A 157 3.06 -9.40 -2.60
CA PHE A 157 2.92 -10.05 -3.91
C PHE A 157 1.49 -9.95 -4.47
N VAL A 158 0.46 -9.89 -3.63
CA VAL A 158 -0.94 -9.92 -4.08
C VAL A 158 -1.35 -8.63 -4.81
N GLY A 159 -0.86 -7.47 -4.37
CA GLY A 159 -1.22 -6.18 -5.00
C GLY A 159 -0.61 -5.97 -6.38
N PHE A 160 0.64 -6.40 -6.57
CA PHE A 160 1.36 -6.25 -7.84
C PHE A 160 0.87 -7.26 -8.88
N TYR A 161 0.69 -8.53 -8.50
CA TYR A 161 0.13 -9.55 -9.39
C TYR A 161 -1.31 -9.27 -9.78
N PHE A 162 -2.15 -8.66 -8.93
CA PHE A 162 -3.51 -8.31 -9.34
C PHE A 162 -3.52 -7.25 -10.46
N CYS A 163 -2.54 -6.36 -10.47
CA CYS A 163 -2.36 -5.35 -11.52
C CYS A 163 -1.79 -5.95 -12.82
N GLU A 164 -0.82 -6.86 -12.73
CA GLU A 164 -0.17 -7.51 -13.87
C GLU A 164 -1.03 -8.64 -14.48
N PHE A 165 -1.77 -9.36 -13.66
CA PHE A 165 -2.63 -10.47 -14.08
C PHE A 165 -3.93 -10.00 -14.76
N CYS A 166 -4.43 -8.81 -14.40
CA CYS A 166 -5.46 -8.13 -15.20
C CYS A 166 -4.94 -7.75 -16.60
N ASN A 167 -3.63 -7.61 -16.80
CA ASN A 167 -3.06 -7.34 -18.12
C ASN A 167 -2.84 -8.63 -18.94
N GLY A 168 -2.49 -9.78 -18.35
CA GLY A 168 -2.12 -10.99 -19.12
C GLY A 168 -3.12 -11.48 -20.19
N PRO A 169 -4.41 -11.74 -19.86
CA PRO A 169 -5.36 -12.27 -20.84
C PRO A 169 -6.15 -11.20 -21.62
N ILE A 170 -6.11 -9.92 -21.20
CA ILE A 170 -6.86 -8.82 -21.82
C ILE A 170 -6.19 -8.35 -23.13
N PHE A 171 -4.94 -8.75 -23.40
CA PHE A 171 -4.17 -8.28 -24.56
C PHE A 171 -4.49 -8.96 -25.90
N ARG A 172 -5.41 -9.94 -25.94
CA ARG A 172 -5.87 -10.52 -27.23
C ARG A 172 -7.09 -9.83 -27.84
N GLY A 173 -7.70 -8.86 -27.16
CA GLY A 173 -8.98 -8.26 -27.58
C GLY A 173 -9.08 -6.74 -27.44
N GLY A 174 -8.20 -5.98 -28.08
CA GLY A 174 -8.53 -4.66 -28.68
C GLY A 174 -9.03 -3.50 -27.81
N SER A 175 -8.97 -3.52 -26.46
CA SER A 175 -9.37 -2.36 -25.64
C SER A 175 -8.17 -1.55 -25.16
N VAL A 176 -7.77 -0.55 -25.96
CA VAL A 176 -6.67 0.42 -25.70
C VAL A 176 -6.89 1.27 -24.43
N ARG A 177 -8.06 1.20 -23.79
CA ARG A 177 -8.45 2.09 -22.68
C ARG A 177 -7.81 1.76 -21.32
N GLY A 178 -7.19 0.58 -21.17
CA GLY A 178 -6.45 0.24 -19.94
C GLY A 178 -5.06 0.88 -19.85
N PHE A 179 -4.48 1.28 -20.99
CA PHE A 179 -3.07 1.69 -21.04
C PHE A 179 -2.80 3.09 -20.47
N SER A 180 -3.81 3.97 -20.42
CA SER A 180 -3.65 5.33 -19.88
C SER A 180 -3.62 5.39 -18.35
N PHE A 181 -4.10 4.33 -17.69
CA PHE A 181 -4.26 4.33 -16.25
C PHE A 181 -2.90 4.21 -15.52
N PHE A 182 -2.04 3.31 -15.94
CA PHE A 182 -0.72 3.11 -15.34
C PHE A 182 0.20 4.35 -15.42
N PRO A 183 0.37 4.98 -16.59
CA PRO A 183 1.15 6.22 -16.71
C PRO A 183 0.63 7.34 -15.82
N SER A 184 -0.69 7.43 -15.58
CA SER A 184 -1.28 8.47 -14.73
C SER A 184 -0.91 8.29 -13.25
N VAL A 185 -0.90 7.04 -12.76
CA VAL A 185 -0.50 6.74 -11.38
C VAL A 185 1.00 6.96 -11.21
N SER A 186 1.82 6.50 -12.15
CA SER A 186 3.26 6.74 -12.14
C SER A 186 3.60 8.24 -12.17
N PHE A 187 2.89 9.01 -13.00
CA PHE A 187 3.03 10.47 -13.06
C PHE A 187 2.66 11.13 -11.74
N LEU A 188 1.57 10.70 -11.10
CA LEU A 188 1.16 11.23 -9.80
C LEU A 188 2.18 10.93 -8.71
N VAL A 189 2.70 9.70 -8.65
CA VAL A 189 3.76 9.33 -7.70
C VAL A 189 5.01 10.18 -7.93
N ALA A 190 5.43 10.34 -9.18
CA ALA A 190 6.56 11.18 -9.53
C ALA A 190 6.32 12.66 -9.14
N LEU A 191 5.11 13.18 -9.34
CA LEU A 191 4.73 14.53 -8.95
C LEU A 191 4.81 14.71 -7.43
N ILE A 192 4.28 13.75 -6.65
CA ILE A 192 4.33 13.79 -5.18
C ILE A 192 5.77 13.74 -4.68
N VAL A 193 6.59 12.85 -5.24
CA VAL A 193 8.03 12.77 -4.91
C VAL A 193 8.69 14.11 -5.22
N ASN A 194 8.49 14.67 -6.42
CA ASN A 194 9.10 15.93 -6.83
C ASN A 194 8.61 17.15 -6.02
N LEU A 195 7.37 17.16 -5.54
CA LEU A 195 6.86 18.24 -4.68
C LEU A 195 7.32 18.12 -3.23
N THR A 196 7.52 16.90 -2.72
CA THR A 196 7.93 16.65 -1.34
C THR A 196 9.44 16.66 -1.14
N LEU A 197 10.23 16.41 -2.19
CA LEU A 197 11.70 16.37 -2.12
C LEU A 197 12.32 17.73 -1.73
N PRO A 198 11.95 18.87 -2.35
CA PRO A 198 12.57 20.16 -2.04
C PRO A 198 12.30 20.64 -0.60
N PRO A 199 11.07 20.56 -0.05
CA PRO A 199 10.80 20.84 1.35
C PRO A 199 11.60 19.93 2.30
N ALA A 200 11.70 18.64 1.96
CA ALA A 200 12.48 17.69 2.76
C ALA A 200 13.97 18.05 2.76
N HIS A 201 14.53 18.44 1.61
CA HIS A 201 15.92 18.88 1.50
C HIS A 201 16.18 20.16 2.30
N LYS A 202 15.28 21.14 2.20
CA LYS A 202 15.37 22.40 2.96
C LYS A 202 15.33 22.18 4.48
N GLN A 203 14.47 21.27 4.94
CA GLN A 203 14.45 20.91 6.37
C GLN A 203 15.73 20.17 6.80
N TYR A 204 16.24 19.30 5.94
CA TYR A 204 17.49 18.59 6.20
C TYR A 204 18.67 19.56 6.33
N GLU A 205 18.81 20.51 5.42
CA GLU A 205 19.84 21.55 5.46
C GLU A 205 19.71 22.46 6.68
N ALA A 206 18.49 22.88 7.01
CA ALA A 206 18.24 23.69 8.22
C ALA A 206 18.63 22.95 9.50
N SER A 207 18.37 21.64 9.57
CA SER A 207 18.80 20.78 10.67
C SER A 207 20.33 20.65 10.74
N MET A 208 20.99 20.51 9.59
CA MET A 208 22.45 20.47 9.51
C MET A 208 23.09 21.79 9.95
N GLU A 209 22.56 22.94 9.54
CA GLU A 209 23.11 24.25 9.92
C GLU A 209 22.93 24.52 11.43
N LEU A 210 21.79 24.11 12.02
CA LEU A 210 21.61 24.11 13.48
C LEU A 210 22.63 23.20 14.18
N SER A 211 22.92 22.03 13.61
CA SER A 211 23.97 21.14 14.12
C SER A 211 25.35 21.78 14.02
N ARG A 212 25.66 22.47 12.92
CA ARG A 212 26.95 23.14 12.71
C ARG A 212 27.14 24.32 13.66
N ARG A 213 26.11 25.16 13.82
CA ARG A 213 26.12 26.31 14.74
C ARG A 213 26.22 25.89 16.19
N SER A 214 25.53 24.81 16.58
CA SER A 214 25.65 24.27 17.94
C SER A 214 27.03 23.70 18.24
N VAL A 215 27.72 23.13 17.24
CA VAL A 215 29.13 22.69 17.41
C VAL A 215 30.08 23.88 17.52
N GLY A 216 29.87 24.95 16.73
CA GLY A 216 30.71 26.16 16.74
C GLY A 216 30.55 27.03 18.00
N ALA A 217 29.33 27.17 18.52
CA ALA A 217 29.04 27.95 19.73
C ALA A 217 29.59 27.31 21.03
N LEU A 218 30.13 26.09 20.95
CA LEU A 218 30.57 25.29 22.10
C LEU A 218 32.10 25.29 22.36
N SER A 219 32.82 26.29 21.85
CA SER A 219 34.27 26.48 22.08
C SER A 219 34.58 27.38 23.30
N PRO A 220 35.83 27.52 23.76
CA PRO A 220 36.58 26.62 24.64
C PRO A 220 36.60 27.06 26.13
N ARG A 221 35.71 27.97 26.57
CA ARG A 221 35.65 28.41 27.98
C ARG A 221 34.94 27.39 28.89
N GLY A 222 35.52 26.21 29.08
CA GLY A 222 35.27 25.28 30.21
C GLY A 222 33.89 24.61 30.36
N ARG A 223 32.77 25.30 30.09
CA ARG A 223 31.39 24.80 30.25
C ARG A 223 30.91 23.93 29.09
N GLY A 224 31.60 23.96 27.95
CA GLY A 224 31.26 23.16 26.78
C GLY A 224 31.36 21.66 27.01
N LYS A 225 32.19 21.17 27.95
CA LYS A 225 32.32 19.73 28.26
C LYS A 225 31.01 19.13 28.79
N TYR A 226 30.26 19.85 29.61
CA TYR A 226 28.99 19.34 30.16
C TYR A 226 27.89 19.36 29.11
N LEU A 227 27.77 20.42 28.31
CA LEU A 227 26.78 20.48 27.24
C LEU A 227 27.11 19.52 26.09
N ARG A 228 28.39 19.33 25.76
CA ARG A 228 28.83 18.34 24.76
C ARG A 228 28.61 16.91 25.29
N ARG A 229 28.79 16.64 26.59
CA ARG A 229 28.34 15.37 27.19
C ARG A 229 26.82 15.24 27.18
N LYS A 230 26.06 16.29 27.45
CA LYS A 230 24.59 16.28 27.45
C LYS A 230 24.02 16.13 26.04
N ILE A 231 24.59 16.78 25.02
CA ILE A 231 24.21 16.63 23.60
C ILE A 231 24.74 15.32 23.02
N ARG A 232 25.91 14.84 23.42
CA ARG A 232 26.41 13.52 22.99
C ARG A 232 25.69 12.38 23.73
N ALA A 233 25.11 12.65 24.90
CA ALA A 233 24.19 11.76 25.63
C ALA A 233 22.76 11.85 25.07
N VAL A 234 22.31 13.04 24.67
CA VAL A 234 21.14 13.26 23.80
C VAL A 234 21.59 12.99 22.38
N ARG A 235 22.04 11.75 22.11
CA ARG A 235 22.00 11.25 20.73
C ARG A 235 20.60 11.58 20.21
N PRO A 236 20.41 12.04 18.97
CA PRO A 236 19.10 11.93 18.30
C PRO A 236 18.82 10.43 18.18
N HIS A 237 18.46 9.84 19.32
CA HIS A 237 18.26 8.45 19.54
C HIS A 237 16.82 8.27 19.19
N ARG A 238 16.62 7.87 17.95
CA ARG A 238 15.39 7.32 17.43
C ARG A 238 14.38 8.39 17.01
N LEU A 239 14.17 8.43 15.69
CA LEU A 239 12.91 8.90 15.12
C LEU A 239 11.89 7.81 15.48
N CYS A 240 11.23 7.97 16.62
CA CYS A 240 10.15 7.09 17.02
C CYS A 240 8.85 7.63 16.44
N VAL A 241 8.24 6.88 15.52
CA VAL A 241 6.87 7.14 15.07
C VAL A 241 5.96 6.46 16.09
N GLY A 242 5.18 7.25 16.81
CA GLY A 242 4.25 6.78 17.83
C GLY A 242 2.88 7.39 17.65
N VAL A 243 1.84 6.61 17.96
CA VAL A 243 0.46 7.07 17.99
C VAL A 243 -0.02 6.96 19.43
N ASN A 244 -0.57 8.05 19.97
CA ASN A 244 -1.14 8.11 21.32
C ASN A 244 -0.13 7.82 22.46
N GLY A 245 1.10 8.32 22.35
CA GLY A 245 2.14 8.15 23.38
C GLY A 245 2.88 6.80 23.34
N ASN A 246 2.45 5.85 22.52
CA ASN A 246 3.15 4.58 22.32
C ASN A 246 4.05 4.65 21.08
N ASN A 247 5.36 4.50 21.30
CA ASN A 247 6.37 4.48 20.24
C ASN A 247 6.36 3.11 19.54
N ILE A 248 5.88 3.04 18.29
CA ILE A 248 5.68 1.77 17.58
C ILE A 248 6.94 1.39 16.78
N PHE A 249 7.65 2.37 16.22
CA PHE A 249 8.87 2.12 15.44
C PHE A 249 9.91 3.19 15.65
N CYS A 250 11.10 2.79 16.09
CA CYS A 250 12.24 3.67 16.28
C CYS A 250 13.27 3.41 15.18
N LEU A 251 13.28 4.24 14.14
CA LEU A 251 14.22 4.13 13.02
C LEU A 251 15.62 4.56 13.47
N ASN A 252 16.58 3.63 13.38
CA ASN A 252 17.99 3.90 13.61
C ASN A 252 18.62 4.45 12.31
N ARG A 253 19.65 5.29 12.41
CA ARG A 253 20.24 5.97 11.24
C ARG A 253 20.82 4.97 10.23
N GLU A 254 21.39 3.89 10.72
CA GLU A 254 22.01 2.82 9.92
C GLU A 254 20.94 1.99 9.19
N THR A 255 19.85 1.62 9.88
CA THR A 255 18.74 0.89 9.26
C THR A 255 17.93 1.73 8.27
N LYS A 256 17.96 3.06 8.37
CA LYS A 256 17.28 3.92 7.39
C LYS A 256 17.90 3.79 6.00
N VAL A 257 19.23 3.80 5.90
CA VAL A 257 19.94 3.70 4.61
C VAL A 257 19.74 2.31 4.02
N GLU A 258 19.88 1.28 4.85
CA GLU A 258 19.69 -0.12 4.43
C GLU A 258 18.25 -0.39 3.97
N TYR A 259 17.24 0.18 4.64
CA TYR A 259 15.84 0.05 4.24
C TYR A 259 15.57 0.66 2.85
N PHE A 260 16.08 1.88 2.59
CA PHE A 260 15.91 2.51 1.27
C PHE A 260 16.70 1.81 0.18
N GLN A 261 17.92 1.34 0.47
CA GLN A 261 18.70 0.54 -0.47
C GLN A 261 17.98 -0.77 -0.82
N ASN A 262 17.45 -1.48 0.17
CA ASN A 262 16.70 -2.71 -0.05
C ASN A 262 15.41 -2.45 -0.85
N ALA A 263 14.65 -1.41 -0.50
CA ALA A 263 13.43 -1.06 -1.24
C ALA A 263 13.71 -0.74 -2.73
N ILE A 264 14.75 0.05 -3.01
CA ILE A 264 15.17 0.38 -4.38
C ILE A 264 15.67 -0.87 -5.11
N TYR A 265 16.51 -1.67 -4.46
CA TYR A 265 17.06 -2.91 -5.04
C TYR A 265 15.96 -3.91 -5.41
N TYR A 266 14.99 -4.13 -4.53
CA TYR A 266 13.84 -4.99 -4.82
C TYR A 266 12.99 -4.44 -5.94
N THR A 267 12.78 -3.13 -6.01
CA THR A 267 12.01 -2.50 -7.10
C THR A 267 12.70 -2.66 -8.45
N ILE A 268 14.02 -2.45 -8.52
CA ILE A 268 14.81 -2.63 -9.76
C ILE A 268 14.83 -4.10 -10.19
N THR A 269 15.10 -5.01 -9.24
CA THR A 269 15.12 -6.46 -9.52
C THR A 269 13.77 -6.93 -10.05
N LEU A 270 12.66 -6.41 -9.49
CA LEU A 270 11.30 -6.75 -9.89
C LEU A 270 10.94 -6.17 -11.27
N LEU A 271 11.43 -4.97 -11.60
CA LEU A 271 11.26 -4.38 -12.94
C LEU A 271 12.09 -5.08 -14.01
N LEU A 272 13.25 -5.64 -13.65
CA LEU A 272 14.15 -6.33 -14.58
C LEU A 272 13.89 -7.83 -14.70
N SER A 273 13.12 -8.43 -13.79
CA SER A 273 12.83 -9.87 -13.80
C SER A 273 11.73 -10.29 -14.77
N VAL A 274 11.30 -9.41 -15.70
CA VAL A 274 10.33 -9.78 -16.74
C VAL A 274 11.03 -10.74 -17.70
N PRO A 275 10.61 -12.03 -17.78
CA PRO A 275 11.20 -12.96 -18.73
C PRO A 275 10.71 -12.64 -20.15
N HIS A 276 11.64 -12.57 -21.09
CA HIS A 276 11.36 -12.55 -22.54
C HIS A 276 10.84 -13.89 -23.03
#